data_AF-A0A0B2BWC8-F1
#
_entry.id   AF-A0A0B2BWC8-F1
#
_cell.length_a   1.000
_cell.length_b   1.000
_cell.length_c   1.000
_cell.angle_alpha   90.00
_cell.angle_beta   90.00
_cell.angle_gamma   90.00
#
_symmetry.space_group_name_H-M   'P 1'
#
loop_
_entity.id
_entity.type
_entity.pdbx_description
1 polymer ?
#
loop_
_entity_poly.entity_id
_entity_poly.type
_entity_poly.pdbx_seq_one_letter_code
_entity_poly.pdbx_strand_id
1 'polypeptide(L)'
;MVRKPSALAGIFDDEPETAHMTAAVSPPEAEPVAHAITHDTRKRKNVAPTKRSSHPGKKPVLIHIPEDMHRTLRQLSVEEGGEPLTVITERLLRQYLVKRGHTKFAP
;
A
#
# COMPACT_ATOMS: atom_id res chain seq x y z
N MET A 1 46.95 30.88 0.65
CA MET A 1 46.24 29.86 -0.14
C MET A 1 46.77 28.49 0.22
N VAL A 2 45.98 27.64 0.90
CA VAL A 2 46.05 26.16 0.84
C VAL A 2 44.65 25.65 1.22
N ARG A 3 43.86 25.22 0.24
CA ARG A 3 42.57 24.55 0.47
C ARG A 3 42.85 23.05 0.55
N LYS A 4 42.55 22.40 1.68
CA LYS A 4 42.68 20.94 1.83
C LYS A 4 41.62 20.26 0.95
N PRO A 5 41.99 19.28 0.11
CA PRO A 5 41.03 18.58 -0.74
C PRO A 5 40.20 17.55 0.04
N SER A 6 38.93 17.53 -0.36
CA SER A 6 37.81 16.66 -0.03
C SER A 6 38.13 15.16 0.12
N ALA A 7 37.47 14.50 1.09
CA ALA A 7 37.42 13.04 1.25
C ALA A 7 35.98 12.48 1.15
N LEU A 8 35.04 13.25 0.58
CA LEU A 8 33.63 12.86 0.48
C LEU A 8 33.12 12.99 -0.96
N ALA A 9 33.85 12.40 -1.91
CA ALA A 9 33.49 12.38 -3.33
C ALA A 9 33.65 10.98 -3.94
N GLY A 10 33.35 9.93 -3.18
CA GLY A 10 33.52 8.54 -3.64
C GLY A 10 32.56 7.56 -2.96
N ILE A 11 31.29 7.94 -2.76
CA ILE A 11 30.26 7.08 -2.14
C ILE A 11 29.10 6.81 -3.12
N PHE A 12 29.10 7.41 -4.31
CA PHE A 12 28.05 7.26 -5.31
C PHE A 12 28.61 6.91 -6.69
N ASP A 13 29.44 5.87 -6.77
CA ASP A 13 29.77 5.24 -8.05
C ASP A 13 29.93 3.72 -7.84
N ASP A 14 28.78 3.04 -7.77
CA ASP A 14 28.70 1.60 -7.99
C ASP A 14 27.38 1.36 -8.73
N GLU A 15 27.44 1.51 -10.06
CA GLU A 15 26.48 0.89 -10.97
C GLU A 15 27.10 -0.42 -11.51
N PRO A 16 26.29 -1.45 -11.78
CA PRO A 16 26.74 -2.83 -11.93
C PRO A 16 27.17 -3.15 -13.37
N GLU A 17 28.38 -3.67 -13.57
CA GLU A 17 28.79 -4.23 -14.86
C GLU A 17 29.11 -5.73 -14.78
N THR A 18 28.42 -6.43 -15.68
CA THR A 18 28.45 -7.82 -16.06
C THR A 18 29.84 -8.36 -16.42
N ALA A 19 30.11 -9.63 -16.08
CA ALA A 19 30.38 -10.72 -17.03
C ALA A 19 31.25 -11.82 -16.42
N HIS A 20 30.72 -13.06 -16.33
CA HIS A 20 31.49 -14.27 -16.61
C HIS A 20 30.54 -15.36 -17.14
N MET A 21 30.58 -15.58 -18.46
CA MET A 21 30.02 -16.75 -19.15
C MET A 21 31.10 -17.85 -19.24
N THR A 22 30.78 -19.09 -18.84
CA THR A 22 31.27 -20.40 -19.34
C THR A 22 30.47 -21.48 -18.57
N ALA A 23 29.89 -22.56 -19.07
CA ALA A 23 29.90 -23.28 -20.33
C ALA A 23 28.65 -24.21 -20.39
N ALA A 24 28.27 -24.64 -21.60
CA ALA A 24 27.05 -25.36 -21.96
C ALA A 24 27.06 -26.89 -21.71
N VAL A 25 25.89 -27.50 -21.47
CA VAL A 25 25.38 -28.80 -22.02
C VAL A 25 23.85 -28.93 -21.73
N SER A 26 23.12 -29.50 -22.69
CA SER A 26 21.67 -29.54 -22.99
C SER A 26 20.79 -30.52 -22.15
N PRO A 27 19.44 -30.55 -22.32
CA PRO A 27 18.40 -30.97 -21.34
C PRO A 27 17.94 -32.45 -21.43
N PRO A 28 17.08 -32.94 -20.51
CA PRO A 28 15.66 -33.08 -20.88
C PRO A 28 14.63 -32.76 -19.76
N GLU A 29 13.52 -32.14 -20.19
CA GLU A 29 12.13 -32.48 -19.87
C GLU A 29 11.68 -32.66 -18.41
N ALA A 30 10.98 -31.65 -17.87
CA ALA A 30 9.86 -31.85 -16.94
C ALA A 30 8.89 -30.64 -17.01
N GLU A 31 7.65 -30.97 -17.35
CA GLU A 31 6.39 -30.19 -17.43
C GLU A 31 6.02 -29.42 -16.14
N PRO A 32 5.00 -28.53 -16.18
CA PRO A 32 4.98 -27.25 -15.49
C PRO A 32 4.62 -27.36 -14.01
N VAL A 33 5.53 -26.91 -13.14
CA VAL A 33 5.20 -26.62 -11.75
C VAL A 33 4.37 -25.34 -11.70
N ALA A 34 3.08 -25.54 -11.41
CA ALA A 34 2.11 -24.52 -11.08
C ALA A 34 2.76 -23.40 -10.24
N HIS A 35 2.63 -22.16 -10.71
CA HIS A 35 3.01 -20.98 -9.96
C HIS A 35 2.14 -20.93 -8.69
N ALA A 36 2.64 -21.54 -7.62
CA ALA A 36 2.14 -21.32 -6.29
C ALA A 36 2.37 -19.83 -5.99
N ILE A 37 1.30 -19.06 -6.09
CA ILE A 37 1.27 -17.67 -5.64
C ILE A 37 1.56 -17.72 -4.15
N THR A 38 2.83 -17.54 -3.78
CA THR A 38 3.22 -17.33 -2.40
C THR A 38 2.65 -15.97 -2.01
N HIS A 39 1.45 -15.99 -1.44
CA HIS A 39 0.90 -14.85 -0.73
C HIS A 39 1.87 -14.54 0.41
N ASP A 40 2.79 -13.60 0.13
CA ASP A 40 3.63 -12.93 1.11
C ASP A 40 2.69 -12.18 2.07
N THR A 41 2.19 -12.90 3.08
CA THR A 41 1.44 -12.32 4.18
C THR A 41 2.45 -11.64 5.11
N ARG A 42 3.04 -10.54 4.66
CA ARG A 42 3.60 -9.53 5.57
C ARG A 42 2.44 -8.96 6.38
N LYS A 43 2.17 -9.66 7.48
CA LYS A 43 1.26 -9.33 8.56
C LYS A 43 1.60 -7.94 9.08
N ARG A 44 1.06 -6.91 8.42
CA ARG A 44 1.00 -5.56 8.95
C ARG A 44 0.26 -5.69 10.27
N LYS A 45 0.95 -5.44 11.39
CA LYS A 45 0.34 -5.27 12.71
C LYS A 45 -0.64 -4.11 12.59
N ASN A 46 -1.88 -4.43 12.25
CA ASN A 46 -2.97 -3.47 12.26
C ASN A 46 -3.27 -3.23 13.74
N VAL A 47 -2.74 -2.14 14.28
CA VAL A 47 -3.05 -1.66 15.63
C VAL A 47 -4.57 -1.49 15.66
N ALA A 48 -5.25 -2.36 16.40
CA ALA A 48 -6.71 -2.36 16.44
C ALA A 48 -7.19 -1.06 17.11
N PRO A 49 -7.87 -0.15 16.38
CA PRO A 49 -8.41 1.03 17.00
C PRO A 49 -9.50 0.65 17.99
N THR A 50 -9.54 1.38 19.11
CA THR A 50 -10.57 1.29 20.16
C THR A 50 -11.95 1.33 19.51
N LYS A 51 -12.72 0.25 19.67
CA LYS A 51 -13.95 -0.07 18.93
C LYS A 51 -15.11 0.89 19.22
N ARG A 52 -15.01 2.15 18.82
CA ARG A 52 -16.19 3.00 18.62
C ARG A 52 -16.73 2.67 17.24
N SER A 53 -17.43 1.53 17.15
CA SER A 53 -18.12 1.15 15.91
C SER A 53 -19.19 2.19 15.64
N SER A 54 -19.14 2.85 14.49
CA SER A 54 -20.16 3.79 14.04
C SER A 54 -21.52 3.12 13.82
N HIS A 55 -21.53 1.79 13.68
CA HIS A 55 -22.73 1.00 13.43
C HIS A 55 -22.74 -0.26 14.33
N PRO A 56 -23.18 -0.15 15.59
CA PRO A 56 -23.36 -1.32 16.43
C PRO A 56 -24.42 -2.27 15.80
N GLY A 57 -24.15 -3.57 15.83
CA GLY A 57 -25.07 -4.60 15.34
C GLY A 57 -25.06 -4.85 13.83
N LYS A 58 -24.31 -4.07 13.03
CA LYS A 58 -24.17 -4.31 11.58
C LYS A 58 -22.87 -5.06 11.26
N LYS A 59 -22.92 -5.92 10.25
CA LYS A 59 -21.73 -6.62 9.75
C LYS A 59 -20.83 -5.64 8.98
N PRO A 60 -19.50 -5.71 9.13
CA PRO A 60 -18.59 -4.92 8.31
C PRO A 60 -18.69 -5.34 6.84
N VAL A 61 -18.64 -4.36 5.94
CA VAL A 61 -18.67 -4.57 4.50
C VAL A 61 -17.26 -4.44 3.95
N LEU A 62 -16.80 -5.45 3.24
CA LEU A 62 -15.53 -5.40 2.51
C LEU A 62 -15.78 -4.83 1.12
N ILE A 63 -15.11 -3.72 0.81
CA ILE A 63 -15.16 -3.09 -0.49
C ILE A 63 -13.77 -3.11 -1.11
N HIS A 64 -13.69 -3.46 -2.39
CA HIS A 64 -12.45 -3.33 -3.14
C HIS A 64 -12.34 -1.90 -3.66
N ILE A 65 -11.24 -1.24 -3.32
CA ILE A 65 -10.91 0.12 -3.77
C ILE A 65 -9.57 0.00 -4.50
N PRO A 66 -9.45 0.51 -5.74
CA PRO A 66 -8.19 0.46 -6.47
C PRO A 66 -7.11 1.28 -5.75
N GLU A 67 -5.85 0.94 -6.01
CA GLU A 67 -4.72 1.43 -5.20
C GLU A 67 -4.52 2.95 -5.31
N ASP A 68 -4.81 3.53 -6.47
CA ASP A 68 -4.79 4.97 -6.71
C ASP A 68 -5.76 5.71 -5.78
N MET A 69 -7.02 5.28 -5.74
CA MET A 69 -8.02 5.84 -4.82
C MET A 69 -7.66 5.59 -3.36
N HIS A 70 -7.09 4.43 -3.05
CA HIS A 70 -6.68 4.09 -1.69
C HIS A 70 -5.51 4.96 -1.20
N ARG A 71 -4.60 5.38 -2.09
CA ARG A 71 -3.57 6.39 -1.77
C ARG A 71 -4.18 7.74 -1.43
N THR A 72 -5.14 8.21 -2.23
CA THR A 72 -5.85 9.48 -1.96
C THR A 72 -6.55 9.45 -0.60
N LEU A 73 -7.21 8.34 -0.25
CA LEU A 73 -7.85 8.19 1.05
C LEU A 73 -6.85 8.21 2.22
N ARG A 74 -5.67 7.61 2.06
CA ARG A 74 -4.60 7.68 3.07
C ARG A 74 -4.05 9.09 3.24
N GLN A 75 -3.96 9.85 2.16
CA GLN A 75 -3.55 11.25 2.20
C GLN A 75 -4.57 12.10 2.98
N LEU A 76 -5.86 11.97 2.66
CA LEU A 76 -6.95 12.63 3.39
C LEU A 76 -6.94 12.27 4.88
N SER A 77 -6.63 11.02 5.23
CA SER A 77 -6.49 10.57 6.62
C SER A 77 -5.44 11.35 7.38
N VAL A 78 -4.28 11.59 6.79
CA VAL A 78 -3.22 12.40 7.42
C VAL A 78 -3.68 13.85 7.59
N GLU A 79 -4.34 14.42 6.58
CA GLU A 79 -4.83 15.80 6.60
C GLU A 79 -5.91 16.03 7.67
N GLU A 80 -6.79 15.05 7.89
CA GLU A 80 -7.84 15.10 8.93
C GLU A 80 -7.33 14.69 10.33
N GLY A 81 -6.01 14.63 10.55
CA GLY A 81 -5.43 14.35 11.87
C GLY A 81 -5.24 12.86 12.17
N GLY A 82 -5.10 12.03 11.14
CA GLY A 82 -4.90 10.59 11.26
C GLY A 82 -6.18 9.79 11.49
N GLU A 83 -7.34 10.31 11.07
CA GLU A 83 -8.60 9.57 11.18
C GLU A 83 -8.50 8.22 10.45
N PRO A 84 -9.05 7.13 11.01
CA PRO A 84 -9.01 5.84 10.33
C PRO A 84 -9.79 5.90 9.03
N LEU A 85 -9.27 5.24 7.99
CA LEU A 85 -9.89 5.19 6.65
C LEU A 85 -11.36 4.79 6.68
N THR A 86 -11.77 3.95 7.64
CA THR A 86 -13.16 3.53 7.83
C THR A 86 -14.10 4.70 8.17
N VAL A 87 -13.64 5.69 8.95
CA VAL A 87 -14.44 6.87 9.32
C VAL A 87 -14.54 7.84 8.15
N ILE A 88 -13.42 8.06 7.44
CA ILE A 88 -13.38 8.95 6.27
C ILE A 88 -14.27 8.41 5.16
N THR A 89 -14.10 7.13 4.80
CA THR A 89 -14.91 6.49 3.76
C THR A 89 -16.39 6.46 4.13
N GLU A 90 -16.71 6.27 5.40
CA GLU A 90 -18.09 6.37 5.88
C GLU A 90 -18.67 7.78 5.74
N ARG A 91 -17.92 8.82 6.14
CA ARG A 91 -18.34 10.22 6.01
C ARG A 91 -18.61 10.57 4.55
N LEU A 92 -17.69 10.21 3.65
CA LEU A 92 -17.84 10.41 2.20
C LEU A 92 -19.06 9.66 1.65
N LEU A 93 -19.28 8.42 2.08
CA LEU A 93 -20.44 7.63 1.66
C LEU A 93 -21.75 8.28 2.13
N ARG A 94 -21.83 8.74 3.39
CA ARG A 94 -23.00 9.45 3.92
C ARG A 94 -23.28 10.72 3.12
N GLN A 95 -22.26 11.55 2.86
CA GLN A 95 -22.40 12.76 2.04
C GLN A 95 -22.91 12.43 0.63
N TYR A 96 -22.39 11.38 0.00
CA TYR A 96 -22.85 10.94 -1.31
C TYR A 96 -24.31 10.50 -1.29
N LEU A 97 -24.73 9.72 -0.29
CA LEU A 97 -26.11 9.26 -0.14
C LEU A 97 -27.09 10.40 0.10
N VAL A 98 -26.71 11.41 0.90
CA VAL A 98 -27.51 12.62 1.12
C VAL A 98 -27.64 13.42 -0.17
N LYS A 99 -26.54 13.64 -0.89
CA LYS A 99 -26.53 14.35 -2.18
C LYS A 99 -27.40 13.65 -3.23
N ARG A 100 -27.46 12.31 -3.20
CA ARG A 100 -28.33 11.49 -4.06
C ARG A 100 -29.78 11.41 -3.58
N GLY A 101 -30.11 11.91 -2.39
CA GLY A 101 -31.45 11.83 -1.81
C GLY A 101 -31.82 10.44 -1.27
N HIS A 102 -30.85 9.54 -1.08
CA HIS A 102 -31.09 8.21 -0.53
C HIS A 102 -31.26 8.20 1.00
N THR A 103 -30.72 9.20 1.69
CA THR A 103 -30.82 9.35 3.14
C THR A 103 -31.00 10.81 3.53
N LYS A 104 -31.64 11.05 4.69
CA LYS A 104 -31.81 12.38 5.30
C LYS A 104 -30.88 12.65 6.48
N PHE A 105 -29.96 11.73 6.79
CA PHE A 105 -29.07 11.85 7.94
C PHE A 105 -28.07 12.98 7.70
N ALA A 106 -28.01 13.95 8.61
CA ALA A 106 -27.08 15.06 8.55
C ALA A 106 -25.61 14.59 8.69
N PRO A 107 -24.66 15.29 8.04
CA PRO A 107 -23.23 14.99 8.14
C PRO A 107 -22.70 15.08 9.58
#